data_AF-A0A7S1XBL3-F1
#
_entry.id   AF-A0A7S1XBL3-F1
#
_cell.length_a   1.000
_cell.length_b   1.000
_cell.length_c   1.000
_cell.angle_alpha   90.00
_cell.angle_beta   90.00
_cell.angle_gamma   90.00
#
_symmetry.space_group_name_H-M   'P 1'
#
loop_
_entity.id
_entity.type
_entity.pdbx_description
1 polymer ?
#
loop_
_entity_poly.entity_id
_entity_poly.type
_entity_poly.pdbx_seq_one_letter_code
_entity_poly.pdbx_strand_id
1 'polypeptide(L)'
;SARPLSRYWLQRVITAREEDLVETGPPNTLADLEAYAESTQSALLYLQLEAAGIKDKNADHAASHLGKAVGLATLLRGMPHHAQARRCYYPVELLAKHKFSQEDLYAGKSSDALKDATLSIAGAAKAHLDEARALCAAMPAEARPLMLGAIPCRLFLDALQ
;
A
#
# COMPACT_ATOMS: atom_id res chain seq x y z
N SER A 1 -30.29 -9.47 6.53
CA SER A 1 -30.08 -8.12 7.07
C SER A 1 -28.87 -7.53 6.37
N ALA A 2 -29.02 -6.41 5.66
CA ALA A 2 -27.87 -5.72 5.07
C ALA A 2 -27.04 -5.12 6.22
N ARG A 3 -25.76 -5.50 6.33
CA ARG A 3 -24.88 -4.92 7.35
C ARG A 3 -24.47 -3.52 6.85
N PRO A 4 -24.76 -2.44 7.59
CA PRO A 4 -24.46 -1.10 7.11
C PRO A 4 -22.94 -0.92 7.06
N LEU A 5 -22.44 -0.57 5.88
CA LEU A 5 -21.05 -0.19 5.67
C LEU A 5 -20.80 1.20 6.23
N SER A 6 -19.61 1.40 6.78
CA SER A 6 -19.19 2.67 7.34
C SER A 6 -19.06 3.74 6.25
N ARG A 7 -19.87 4.80 6.38
CA ARG A 7 -19.72 6.02 5.58
C ARG A 7 -18.33 6.62 5.75
N TYR A 8 -17.71 6.46 6.92
CA TYR A 8 -16.38 6.97 7.20
C TYR A 8 -15.33 6.35 6.28
N TRP A 9 -15.28 5.01 6.16
CA TRP A 9 -14.31 4.35 5.29
C TRP A 9 -14.55 4.63 3.81
N LEU A 10 -15.82 4.65 3.38
CA LEU A 10 -16.18 5.03 2.02
C LEU A 10 -15.70 6.45 1.67
N GLN A 11 -15.99 7.42 2.55
CA GLN A 11 -15.56 8.80 2.35
C GLN A 11 -14.03 8.90 2.34
N ARG A 12 -13.35 8.17 3.23
CA ARG A 12 -11.89 8.18 3.31
C ARG A 12 -11.22 7.71 2.02
N VAL A 13 -11.73 6.64 1.41
CA VAL A 13 -11.23 6.15 0.10
C VAL A 13 -11.47 7.20 -0.99
N ILE A 14 -12.66 7.79 -1.04
CA ILE A 14 -13.00 8.81 -2.05
C ILE A 14 -12.08 10.01 -1.92
N THR A 15 -11.98 10.58 -0.73
CA THR A 15 -11.14 11.77 -0.48
C THR A 15 -9.67 11.50 -0.79
N ALA A 16 -9.11 10.38 -0.36
CA ALA A 16 -7.71 10.05 -0.67
C ALA A 16 -7.45 9.90 -2.18
N ARG A 17 -8.44 9.44 -2.96
CA ARG A 17 -8.33 9.31 -4.43
C ARG A 17 -8.54 10.63 -5.15
N GLU A 18 -9.39 11.51 -4.63
CA GLU A 18 -9.56 12.87 -5.14
C GLU A 18 -8.28 13.69 -4.91
N GLU A 19 -7.70 13.61 -3.70
CA GLU A 19 -6.43 14.25 -3.37
C GLU A 19 -5.30 13.75 -4.28
N ASP A 20 -5.17 12.43 -4.45
CA ASP A 20 -4.17 11.81 -5.35
C ASP A 20 -4.39 12.10 -6.85
N LEU A 21 -5.59 12.54 -7.24
CA LEU A 21 -5.88 12.97 -8.61
C LEU A 21 -5.47 14.44 -8.84
N VAL A 22 -5.57 15.28 -7.80
CA VAL A 22 -5.26 16.71 -7.86
C VAL A 22 -3.80 16.98 -7.54
N GLU A 23 -3.23 16.27 -6.58
CA GLU A 23 -1.81 16.34 -6.21
C GLU A 23 -0.95 15.73 -7.32
N THR A 24 0.00 16.52 -7.82
CA THR A 24 0.87 16.11 -8.93
C THR A 24 2.30 15.88 -8.48
N GLY A 25 2.66 16.31 -7.26
CA GLY A 25 3.94 16.05 -6.65
C GLY A 25 4.06 14.61 -6.14
N PRO A 26 5.30 14.08 -6.02
CA PRO A 26 5.51 12.82 -5.32
C PRO A 26 5.24 12.96 -3.81
N PRO A 27 5.00 11.84 -3.11
CA PRO A 27 5.02 11.82 -1.64
C PRO A 27 6.36 12.35 -1.12
N ASN A 28 6.37 13.02 0.03
CA ASN A 28 7.62 13.51 0.61
C ASN A 28 8.36 12.38 1.33
N THR A 29 7.62 11.58 2.09
CA THR A 29 8.14 10.53 2.96
C THR A 29 7.52 9.16 2.66
N LEU A 30 8.16 8.10 3.12
CA LEU A 30 7.59 6.75 3.09
C LEU A 30 6.30 6.67 3.93
N ALA A 31 6.22 7.42 5.03
CA ALA A 31 5.04 7.50 5.87
C ALA A 31 3.83 8.11 5.12
N ASP A 32 4.05 9.07 4.21
CA ASP A 32 2.98 9.61 3.36
C ASP A 32 2.39 8.50 2.47
N LEU A 33 3.26 7.64 1.94
CA LEU A 33 2.85 6.51 1.09
C LEU A 33 2.07 5.45 1.87
N GLU A 34 2.51 5.15 3.10
CA GLU A 34 1.79 4.28 4.04
C GLU A 34 0.43 4.87 4.45
N ALA A 35 0.36 6.18 4.68
CA ALA A 35 -0.88 6.88 5.01
C ALA A 35 -1.88 6.86 3.85
N TYR A 36 -1.40 7.01 2.62
CA TYR A 36 -2.21 6.85 1.41
C TYR A 36 -2.71 5.40 1.27
N ALA A 37 -1.83 4.40 1.48
CA ALA A 37 -2.21 3.00 1.40
C ALA A 37 -3.23 2.62 2.49
N GLU A 38 -3.10 3.18 3.70
CA GLU A 38 -4.08 3.05 4.78
C GLU A 38 -5.44 3.64 4.40
N SER A 39 -5.43 4.84 3.83
CA SER A 39 -6.65 5.56 3.45
C SER A 39 -7.32 4.97 2.20
N THR A 40 -6.66 4.06 1.48
CA THR A 40 -7.19 3.42 0.27
C THR A 40 -7.38 1.90 0.45
N GLN A 41 -6.30 1.13 0.43
CA GLN A 41 -6.36 -0.34 0.47
C GLN A 41 -6.82 -0.86 1.84
N SER A 42 -6.32 -0.33 2.96
CA SER A 42 -6.78 -0.76 4.29
C SER A 42 -8.25 -0.41 4.50
N ALA A 43 -8.67 0.80 4.09
CA ALA A 43 -10.07 1.21 4.15
C ALA A 43 -11.01 0.26 3.38
N LEU A 44 -10.59 -0.27 2.23
CA LEU A 44 -11.35 -1.31 1.51
C LEU A 44 -11.38 -2.65 2.25
N LEU A 45 -10.32 -3.03 2.97
CA LEU A 45 -10.32 -4.23 3.80
C LEU A 45 -11.21 -4.08 5.03
N TYR A 46 -11.24 -2.90 5.67
CA TYR A 46 -12.19 -2.62 6.76
C TYR A 46 -13.64 -2.74 6.28
N LEU A 47 -13.95 -2.20 5.09
CA LEU A 47 -15.27 -2.35 4.48
C LEU A 47 -15.62 -3.82 4.18
N GLN A 48 -14.65 -4.64 3.78
CA GLN A 48 -14.85 -6.08 3.58
C GLN A 48 -15.14 -6.82 4.90
N LEU A 49 -14.42 -6.47 5.98
CA LEU A 49 -14.69 -6.99 7.32
C LEU A 49 -16.10 -6.60 7.78
N GLU A 50 -16.50 -5.33 7.59
CA GLU A 50 -17.85 -4.85 7.91
C GLU A 50 -18.94 -5.56 7.09
N ALA A 51 -18.72 -5.78 5.79
CA ALA A 51 -19.63 -6.51 4.92
C ALA A 51 -19.82 -7.97 5.39
N ALA A 52 -18.72 -8.62 5.81
CA ALA A 52 -18.72 -9.93 6.45
C ALA A 52 -19.24 -9.89 7.90
N GLY A 53 -19.48 -8.68 8.43
CA GLY A 53 -19.84 -8.35 9.81
C GLY A 53 -18.94 -8.98 10.84
N ILE A 54 -17.65 -8.96 10.54
CA ILE A 54 -16.57 -9.29 11.44
C ILE A 54 -16.24 -8.00 12.19
N LYS A 55 -16.29 -8.06 13.52
CA LYS A 55 -15.92 -6.95 14.41
C LYS A 55 -14.89 -7.49 15.38
N ASP A 56 -13.62 -7.36 15.01
CA ASP A 56 -12.52 -7.91 15.77
C ASP A 56 -11.27 -7.05 15.59
N LYS A 57 -10.64 -6.66 16.71
CA LYS A 57 -9.49 -5.74 16.70
C LYS A 57 -8.26 -6.34 16.02
N ASN A 58 -8.05 -7.66 16.14
CA ASN A 58 -6.93 -8.30 15.47
C ASN A 58 -7.18 -8.35 13.96
N ALA A 59 -8.43 -8.53 13.54
CA ALA A 59 -8.81 -8.46 12.14
C ALA A 59 -8.62 -7.05 11.56
N ASP A 60 -8.98 -6.02 12.32
CA ASP A 60 -8.74 -4.62 11.93
C ASP A 60 -7.23 -4.34 11.84
N HIS A 61 -6.42 -4.74 12.82
CA HIS A 61 -4.96 -4.55 12.76
C HIS A 61 -4.32 -5.30 11.58
N ALA A 62 -4.74 -6.54 11.32
CA ALA A 62 -4.25 -7.31 10.18
C ALA A 62 -4.66 -6.67 8.85
N ALA A 63 -5.88 -6.14 8.76
CA ALA A 63 -6.36 -5.39 7.59
C ALA A 63 -5.56 -4.10 7.37
N SER A 64 -5.21 -3.36 8.42
CA SER A 64 -4.33 -2.18 8.33
C SER A 64 -2.98 -2.53 7.71
N HIS A 65 -2.32 -3.54 8.28
CA HIS A 65 -1.00 -3.97 7.81
C HIS A 65 -1.06 -4.55 6.40
N LEU A 66 -2.04 -5.42 6.12
CA LEU A 66 -2.19 -6.00 4.78
C LEU A 66 -2.51 -4.93 3.74
N GLY A 67 -3.41 -3.99 4.06
CA GLY A 67 -3.78 -2.90 3.16
C GLY A 67 -2.58 -2.03 2.81
N LYS A 68 -1.76 -1.65 3.80
CA LYS A 68 -0.49 -0.94 3.56
C LYS A 68 0.46 -1.74 2.67
N ALA A 69 0.69 -3.02 2.97
CA ALA A 69 1.56 -3.88 2.17
C ALA A 69 1.10 -3.98 0.71
N VAL A 70 -0.20 -4.24 0.48
CA VAL A 70 -0.80 -4.33 -0.85
C VAL A 70 -0.74 -2.98 -1.59
N GLY A 71 -0.99 -1.88 -0.88
CA GLY A 71 -0.94 -0.53 -1.46
C GLY A 71 0.46 -0.17 -1.93
N LEU A 72 1.47 -0.35 -1.07
CA LEU A 72 2.87 -0.12 -1.41
C LEU A 72 3.33 -1.01 -2.59
N ALA A 73 3.00 -2.32 -2.54
CA ALA A 73 3.31 -3.24 -3.64
C ALA A 73 2.63 -2.85 -4.96
N THR A 74 1.39 -2.36 -4.90
CA THR A 74 0.65 -1.90 -6.08
C THR A 74 1.27 -0.65 -6.69
N LEU A 75 1.68 0.32 -5.87
CA LEU A 75 2.37 1.53 -6.34
C LEU A 75 3.73 1.19 -6.96
N LEU A 76 4.50 0.29 -6.34
CA LEU A 76 5.76 -0.21 -6.93
C LEU A 76 5.54 -0.86 -8.30
N ARG A 77 4.55 -1.75 -8.41
CA ARG A 77 4.21 -2.43 -9.67
C ARG A 77 3.72 -1.45 -10.74
N GLY A 78 2.99 -0.41 -10.34
CA GLY A 78 2.48 0.64 -11.24
C GLY A 78 3.52 1.71 -11.61
N MET A 79 4.64 1.76 -10.90
CA MET A 79 5.63 2.83 -11.02
C MET A 79 6.14 3.05 -12.46
N PRO A 80 6.48 2.02 -13.26
CA PRO A 80 6.93 2.24 -14.65
C PRO A 80 5.86 2.89 -15.52
N HIS A 81 4.58 2.52 -15.32
CA HIS A 81 3.46 3.11 -16.04
C HIS A 81 3.19 4.56 -15.60
N HIS A 82 3.25 4.83 -14.29
CA HIS A 82 3.09 6.19 -13.77
C HIS A 82 4.21 7.12 -14.21
N ALA A 83 5.46 6.64 -14.28
CA ALA A 83 6.60 7.42 -14.76
C ALA A 83 6.42 7.90 -16.21
N GLN A 84 5.81 7.09 -17.09
CA GLN A 84 5.50 7.47 -18.47
C GLN A 84 4.49 8.63 -18.54
N ALA A 85 3.60 8.73 -17.55
CA ALA A 85 2.66 9.83 -17.38
C ALA A 85 3.23 11.00 -16.54
N ARG A 86 4.56 11.03 -16.33
CA ARG A 86 5.26 12.00 -15.48
C ARG A 86 4.70 12.10 -14.06
N ARG A 87 4.32 10.95 -13.48
CA ARG A 87 3.79 10.84 -12.12
C ARG A 87 4.70 9.93 -11.30
N CYS A 88 5.15 10.39 -10.14
CA CYS A 88 6.14 9.71 -9.31
C CYS A 88 5.55 9.31 -7.95
N TYR A 89 5.68 8.03 -7.60
CA TYR A 89 5.29 7.50 -6.28
C TYR A 89 6.47 7.16 -5.37
N TYR A 90 7.70 7.39 -5.82
CA TYR A 90 8.84 7.33 -4.91
C TYR A 90 8.85 8.54 -3.99
N PRO A 91 8.97 8.35 -2.66
CA PRO A 91 9.19 9.43 -1.73
C PRO A 91 10.40 10.28 -2.09
N VAL A 92 10.25 11.61 -2.02
CA VAL A 92 11.34 12.57 -2.24
C VAL A 92 12.54 12.23 -1.34
N GLU A 93 12.30 11.87 -0.08
CA GLU A 93 13.36 11.50 0.86
C GLU A 93 14.18 10.28 0.39
N LEU A 94 13.53 9.29 -0.26
CA LEU A 94 14.20 8.07 -0.72
C LEU A 94 14.97 8.33 -2.01
N LEU A 95 14.40 9.11 -2.93
CA LEU A 95 15.09 9.58 -4.12
C LEU A 95 16.36 10.36 -3.77
N ALA A 96 16.25 11.31 -2.84
CA ALA A 96 17.39 12.10 -2.37
C ALA A 96 18.44 11.24 -1.66
N LYS A 97 18.02 10.33 -0.77
CA LYS A 97 18.91 9.41 -0.05
C LYS A 97 19.77 8.59 -0.99
N HIS A 98 19.17 8.09 -2.08
CA HIS A 98 19.85 7.23 -3.05
C HIS A 98 20.44 8.01 -4.23
N LYS A 99 20.36 9.34 -4.23
CA LYS A 99 20.87 10.24 -5.28
C LYS A 99 20.28 9.94 -6.67
N PHE A 100 18.98 9.64 -6.70
CA PHE A 100 18.21 9.45 -7.94
C PHE A 100 17.20 10.59 -8.08
N SER A 101 17.03 11.16 -9.28
CA SER A 101 16.07 12.26 -9.48
C SER A 101 14.75 11.78 -10.08
N GLN A 102 13.70 12.59 -9.95
CA GLN A 102 12.43 12.35 -10.65
C GLN A 102 12.60 12.39 -12.18
N GLU A 103 13.45 13.27 -12.70
CA GLU A 103 13.72 13.32 -14.13
C GLU A 103 14.44 12.06 -14.63
N ASP A 104 15.32 11.47 -13.81
CA ASP A 104 15.92 10.17 -14.15
C ASP A 104 14.86 9.06 -14.21
N LEU A 105 13.88 9.08 -13.30
CA LEU A 105 12.74 8.17 -13.32
C LEU A 105 11.90 8.36 -14.59
N TYR A 106 11.56 9.60 -14.94
CA TYR A 106 10.75 9.92 -16.13
C TYR A 106 11.49 9.60 -17.44
N ALA A 107 12.82 9.72 -17.44
CA ALA A 107 13.67 9.31 -18.56
C ALA A 107 13.84 7.79 -18.66
N GLY A 108 13.26 7.00 -17.74
CA GLY A 108 13.33 5.55 -17.73
C GLY A 108 14.73 5.00 -17.40
N LYS A 109 15.57 5.79 -16.70
CA LYS A 109 16.91 5.33 -16.33
C LYS A 109 16.81 4.21 -15.30
N SER A 110 17.57 3.14 -15.54
CA SER A 110 17.77 2.06 -14.57
C SER A 110 19.15 2.22 -13.92
N SER A 111 19.22 2.09 -12.60
CA SER A 111 20.46 2.21 -11.83
C SER A 111 20.34 1.49 -10.48
N ASP A 112 21.47 1.24 -9.83
CA ASP A 112 21.49 0.71 -8.46
C ASP A 112 20.78 1.67 -7.49
N ALA A 113 20.89 2.98 -7.69
CA ALA A 113 20.17 3.98 -6.91
C ALA A 113 18.64 3.83 -6.99
N LEU A 114 18.10 3.55 -8.19
CA LEU A 114 16.67 3.26 -8.35
C LEU A 114 16.31 1.95 -7.66
N LYS A 115 17.14 0.91 -7.81
CA LYS A 115 16.95 -0.39 -7.15
C LYS A 115 16.92 -0.24 -5.62
N ASP A 116 17.82 0.53 -5.03
CA ASP A 116 17.87 0.77 -3.58
C ASP A 116 16.64 1.56 -3.07
N ALA A 117 16.15 2.51 -3.86
CA ALA A 117 14.88 3.19 -3.59
C ALA A 117 13.68 2.23 -3.65
N THR A 118 13.63 1.36 -4.66
CA THR A 118 12.63 0.28 -4.77
C THR A 118 12.67 -0.64 -3.56
N LEU A 119 13.86 -1.11 -3.17
CA LEU A 119 14.06 -2.01 -2.04
C LEU A 119 13.68 -1.37 -0.70
N SER A 120 13.84 -0.05 -0.56
CA SER A 120 13.42 0.68 0.64
C SER A 120 11.89 0.61 0.82
N ILE A 121 11.12 0.82 -0.26
CA ILE A 121 9.65 0.72 -0.22
C ILE A 121 9.22 -0.76 -0.09
N ALA A 122 9.86 -1.66 -0.82
CA ALA A 122 9.56 -3.09 -0.77
C ALA A 122 9.82 -3.69 0.63
N GLY A 123 10.87 -3.23 1.31
CA GLY A 123 11.17 -3.61 2.69
C GLY A 123 10.07 -3.21 3.67
N ALA A 124 9.53 -2.00 3.55
CA ALA A 124 8.39 -1.56 4.37
C ALA A 124 7.11 -2.34 4.07
N ALA A 125 6.81 -2.56 2.77
CA ALA A 125 5.69 -3.40 2.36
C ALA A 125 5.81 -4.83 2.93
N LYS A 126 7.02 -5.40 2.92
CA LYS A 126 7.33 -6.72 3.47
C LYS A 126 7.16 -6.76 4.99
N ALA A 127 7.64 -5.75 5.71
CA ALA A 127 7.45 -5.64 7.16
C ALA A 127 5.96 -5.62 7.54
N HIS A 128 5.15 -4.82 6.83
CA HIS A 128 3.70 -4.83 7.02
C HIS A 128 3.05 -6.18 6.68
N LEU A 129 3.46 -6.82 5.59
CA LEU A 129 2.95 -8.14 5.22
C LEU A 129 3.25 -9.20 6.30
N ASP A 130 4.43 -9.13 6.91
CA ASP A 130 4.83 -10.07 7.96
C ASP A 130 4.04 -9.83 9.26
N GLU A 131 3.74 -8.58 9.62
CA GLU A 131 2.85 -8.30 10.76
C GLU A 131 1.40 -8.70 10.53
N ALA A 132 0.86 -8.49 9.32
CA ALA A 132 -0.46 -9.00 8.98
C ALA A 132 -0.53 -10.54 9.14
N ARG A 133 0.55 -11.25 8.82
CA ARG A 133 0.64 -12.71 8.98
C ARG A 133 0.79 -13.14 10.43
N ALA A 134 1.57 -12.43 11.23
CA ALA A 134 1.72 -12.72 12.65
C ALA A 134 0.36 -12.67 13.37
N LEU A 135 -0.52 -11.76 12.93
CA LEU A 135 -1.88 -11.62 13.46
C LEU A 135 -2.87 -12.72 13.02
N CYS A 136 -2.54 -13.55 12.01
CA CYS A 136 -3.44 -14.59 11.49
C CYS A 136 -3.96 -15.58 12.54
N ALA A 137 -3.13 -15.92 13.52
CA ALA A 137 -3.52 -16.84 14.60
C ALA A 137 -4.50 -16.21 15.59
N ALA A 138 -4.47 -14.88 15.75
CA ALA A 138 -5.26 -14.13 16.72
C ALA A 138 -6.60 -13.62 16.15
N MET A 139 -6.80 -13.72 14.83
CA MET A 139 -8.05 -13.35 14.16
C MET A 139 -9.09 -14.49 14.15
N PRO A 140 -10.39 -14.16 14.08
CA PRO A 140 -11.45 -15.12 13.79
C PRO A 140 -11.17 -15.91 12.50
N ALA A 141 -11.53 -17.20 12.47
CA ALA A 141 -11.27 -18.06 11.32
C ALA A 141 -11.96 -17.55 10.05
N GLU A 142 -13.13 -16.94 10.20
CA GLU A 142 -13.96 -16.36 9.15
C GLU A 142 -13.32 -15.11 8.52
N ALA A 143 -12.38 -14.45 9.20
CA ALA A 143 -11.65 -13.29 8.67
C ALA A 143 -10.50 -13.67 7.75
N ARG A 144 -9.93 -14.86 7.93
CA ARG A 144 -8.72 -15.31 7.21
C ARG A 144 -8.87 -15.31 5.68
N PRO A 145 -10.00 -15.73 5.09
CA PRO A 145 -10.20 -15.66 3.64
C PRO A 145 -10.10 -14.23 3.07
N LEU A 146 -10.48 -13.21 3.84
CA LEU A 146 -10.39 -11.81 3.42
C LEU A 146 -8.93 -11.32 3.36
N MET A 147 -8.01 -12.04 3.99
CA MET A 147 -6.58 -11.70 4.02
C MET A 147 -5.78 -12.37 2.89
N LEU A 148 -6.42 -13.12 1.98
CA LEU A 148 -5.74 -13.86 0.91
C LEU A 148 -5.02 -12.94 -0.11
N GLY A 149 -5.34 -11.64 -0.14
CA GLY A 149 -4.55 -10.62 -0.85
C GLY A 149 -3.06 -10.61 -0.45
N ALA A 150 -2.72 -11.17 0.72
CA ALA A 150 -1.35 -11.38 1.19
C ALA A 150 -0.51 -12.29 0.27
N ILE A 151 -1.15 -13.21 -0.49
CA ILE A 151 -0.45 -14.16 -1.36
C ILE A 151 0.16 -13.47 -2.59
N PRO A 152 -0.63 -12.81 -3.47
CA PRO A 152 -0.07 -12.12 -4.63
C PRO A 152 0.86 -10.97 -4.21
N CYS A 153 0.57 -10.29 -3.09
CA CYS A 153 1.47 -9.29 -2.53
C CYS A 153 2.85 -9.91 -2.21
N ARG A 154 2.89 -11.05 -1.52
CA ARG A 154 4.14 -11.77 -1.24
C ARG A 154 4.89 -12.14 -2.51
N LEU A 155 4.21 -12.77 -3.46
CA LEU A 155 4.86 -13.26 -4.68
C LEU A 155 5.52 -12.11 -5.45
N PHE A 156 4.87 -10.95 -5.49
CA PHE A 156 5.45 -9.76 -6.10
C PHE A 156 6.67 -9.25 -5.30
N LEU A 157 6.57 -9.14 -3.97
CA LEU A 157 7.69 -8.67 -3.14
C LEU A 157 8.89 -9.62 -3.17
N ASP A 158 8.65 -10.93 -3.13
CA ASP A 158 9.69 -11.96 -3.22
C ASP A 158 10.45 -11.86 -4.57
N ALA A 159 9.79 -11.44 -5.65
CA ALA A 159 10.40 -11.27 -6.97
C ALA A 159 11.24 -9.99 -7.12
N LEU A 160 11.17 -9.06 -6.16
CA LEU A 160 12.00 -7.84 -6.13
C LEU A 160 13.32 -8.03 -5.36
N GLN A 161 13.45 -9.12 -4.61
CA GLN A 161 14.60 -9.47 -3.77
C GLN A 161 15.56 -10.39 -4.53
#